data_AF-A0A1B0ATA1-F1
#
_entry.id   AF-A0A1B0ATA1-F1
#
_cell.length_a   1.000
_cell.length_b   1.000
_cell.length_c   1.000
_cell.angle_alpha   90.00
_cell.angle_beta   90.00
_cell.angle_gamma   90.00
#
_symmetry.space_group_name_H-M   'P 1'
#
loop_
_entity.id
_entity.type
_entity.pdbx_description
1 polymer ?
#
loop_
_entity_poly.entity_id
_entity_poly.type
_entity_poly.pdbx_seq_one_letter_code
_entity_poly.pdbx_strand_id
1 'polypeptide(L)'
;MLRYKFLKFLKSPKTCVNLKVFSVNLTQSSSEHINDDKSKFLSEEHIAEAVKLSPALFTVPLETWRTAHETFLNHGLSTQNFLQIATGNPKVLMRSPKKVIEALEFWRTCQFGEYFLFLLITKYPELLDVNDQQKLLRHISFLKSYVNTDKNVWKLLMTCPSLMQDSVKNIEARMSYFKDVMALEIPEVIKSEALTKPLEEIKCRHIFLKRLCLFKPRPKKVDPDEFTDNPRLYKITDTSDKTFATKICHVTAEEYESFKILFHREMQRKEEENENEDLLSDDDDN
;
A
#
# COMPACT_ATOMS: atom_id res chain seq x y z
N MET A 1 14.85 7.55 30.10
CA MET A 1 15.80 6.68 29.36
C MET A 1 15.19 5.32 29.04
N LEU A 2 14.04 5.27 28.33
CA LEU A 2 13.36 4.02 27.94
C LEU A 2 12.25 4.30 26.91
N ARG A 3 12.59 4.80 25.71
CA ARG A 3 11.62 4.95 24.59
C ARG A 3 12.20 4.75 23.17
N TYR A 4 13.42 4.23 23.04
CA TYR A 4 14.12 4.07 21.75
C TYR A 4 14.53 2.62 21.42
N LYS A 5 13.68 1.61 21.71
CA LYS A 5 14.01 0.21 21.39
C LYS A 5 13.00 -0.60 20.55
N PHE A 6 11.99 0.03 19.94
CA PHE A 6 11.01 -0.69 19.11
C PHE A 6 10.92 -0.30 17.63
N LEU A 7 11.91 0.41 17.09
CA LEU A 7 11.93 0.81 15.66
C LEU A 7 12.95 0.02 14.81
N LYS A 8 13.17 -1.28 15.11
CA LYS A 8 14.10 -2.12 14.34
C LYS A 8 13.52 -3.38 13.68
N PHE A 9 12.21 -3.56 13.70
CA PHE A 9 11.55 -4.63 12.95
C PHE A 9 10.37 -4.05 12.19
N LEU A 10 10.65 -3.55 10.99
CA LEU A 10 9.81 -3.55 9.80
C LEU A 10 10.59 -2.83 8.69
N LYS A 11 11.81 -3.30 8.41
CA LYS A 11 12.29 -3.20 7.03
C LYS A 11 11.39 -4.16 6.27
N SER A 12 10.40 -3.61 5.57
CA SER A 12 9.77 -4.34 4.47
C SER A 12 10.90 -4.98 3.66
N PRO A 13 10.90 -6.31 3.43
CA PRO A 13 11.82 -6.89 2.49
C PRO A 13 11.68 -6.10 1.19
N LYS A 14 12.78 -5.50 0.72
CA LYS A 14 12.89 -4.94 -0.63
C LYS A 14 12.89 -6.06 -1.67
N THR A 15 12.00 -7.04 -1.53
CA THR A 15 11.66 -8.01 -2.56
C THR A 15 10.37 -7.56 -3.22
N CYS A 16 10.37 -6.32 -3.75
CA CYS A 16 9.76 -6.15 -5.06
C CYS A 16 10.60 -7.01 -6.00
N VAL A 17 10.28 -8.31 -6.10
CA VAL A 17 10.59 -9.05 -7.31
C VAL A 17 10.08 -8.16 -8.43
N ASN A 18 10.96 -7.75 -9.35
CA ASN A 18 10.59 -6.83 -10.40
C ASN A 18 9.58 -7.56 -11.31
N LEU A 19 8.29 -7.44 -10.99
CA LEU A 19 7.17 -8.17 -11.60
C LEU A 19 7.04 -7.88 -13.10
N LYS A 20 7.66 -6.80 -13.60
CA LYS A 20 7.79 -6.55 -15.05
C LYS A 20 8.67 -7.60 -15.73
N VAL A 21 9.67 -8.15 -15.05
CA VAL A 21 10.59 -9.16 -15.62
C VAL A 21 9.88 -10.49 -15.83
N PHE A 22 8.90 -10.85 -14.98
CA PHE A 22 8.09 -12.06 -15.15
C PHE A 22 7.18 -11.96 -16.37
N SER A 23 6.48 -10.84 -16.56
CA SER A 23 5.67 -10.62 -17.76
C SER A 23 6.51 -10.62 -19.05
N VAL A 24 7.74 -10.09 -19.02
CA VAL A 24 8.62 -9.98 -20.20
C VAL A 24 9.26 -11.33 -20.56
N ASN A 25 9.72 -12.11 -19.59
CA ASN A 25 10.40 -13.38 -19.84
C ASN A 25 9.45 -14.47 -20.39
N LEU A 26 8.17 -14.44 -20.03
CA LEU A 26 7.14 -15.32 -20.61
C LEU A 26 6.71 -14.88 -22.02
N THR A 27 6.77 -13.59 -22.34
CA THR A 27 6.42 -13.09 -23.70
C THR A 27 7.52 -13.30 -24.74
N GLN A 28 8.76 -13.62 -24.34
CA GLN A 28 9.87 -13.87 -25.26
C GLN A 28 9.98 -15.33 -25.72
N SER A 29 9.17 -16.23 -25.17
CA SER A 29 8.97 -17.57 -25.70
C SER A 29 7.57 -17.69 -26.29
N SER A 30 7.51 -17.79 -27.62
CA SER A 30 6.33 -18.20 -28.41
C SER A 30 5.38 -17.08 -28.84
N SER A 31 5.77 -16.38 -29.89
CA SER A 31 4.84 -15.73 -30.82
C SER A 31 4.16 -16.77 -31.71
N GLU A 32 3.29 -17.60 -31.15
CA GLU A 32 2.37 -18.45 -31.93
C GLU A 32 1.03 -18.53 -31.18
N HIS A 33 -0.04 -18.24 -31.91
CA HIS A 33 -1.46 -18.28 -31.49
C HIS A 33 -1.74 -19.23 -30.30
N ILE A 34 -1.86 -18.67 -29.09
CA ILE A 34 -2.18 -19.46 -27.89
C ILE A 34 -3.68 -19.70 -27.86
N ASN A 35 -4.02 -20.94 -28.20
CA ASN A 35 -5.32 -21.57 -28.07
C ASN A 35 -5.82 -21.47 -26.62
N ASP A 36 -7.10 -21.11 -26.44
CA ASP A 36 -7.79 -20.83 -25.17
C ASP A 36 -7.67 -21.98 -24.13
N ASP A 37 -7.37 -23.19 -24.60
CA ASP A 37 -7.21 -24.41 -23.79
C ASP A 37 -5.89 -24.52 -22.99
N LYS A 38 -4.79 -23.89 -23.42
CA LYS A 38 -3.51 -23.96 -22.67
C LYS A 38 -3.54 -23.13 -21.38
N SER A 39 -4.49 -22.22 -21.23
CA SER A 39 -4.62 -21.37 -20.04
C SER A 39 -5.10 -22.13 -18.80
N LYS A 40 -5.62 -23.35 -18.97
CA LYS A 40 -6.22 -24.17 -17.91
C LYS A 40 -5.30 -25.23 -17.31
N PHE A 41 -4.16 -25.53 -17.95
CA PHE A 41 -3.32 -26.64 -17.52
C PHE A 41 -2.06 -26.16 -16.78
N LEU A 42 -1.86 -26.65 -15.55
CA LEU A 42 -0.63 -26.45 -14.81
C LEU A 42 0.42 -27.49 -15.29
N SER A 43 1.45 -27.03 -16.02
CA SER A 43 2.57 -27.87 -16.44
C SER A 43 3.71 -27.86 -15.42
N GLU A 44 4.59 -28.87 -15.48
CA GLU A 44 5.81 -28.94 -14.66
C GLU A 44 6.79 -27.79 -14.99
N GLU A 45 6.79 -27.30 -16.23
CA GLU A 45 7.59 -26.15 -16.65
C GLU A 45 7.18 -24.86 -15.91
N HIS A 46 5.88 -24.64 -15.75
CA HIS A 46 5.36 -23.50 -14.98
C HIS A 46 5.80 -23.54 -13.52
N ILE A 47 5.82 -24.73 -12.92
CA ILE A 47 6.27 -24.93 -11.53
C ILE A 47 7.79 -24.72 -11.44
N ALA A 48 8.56 -25.25 -12.40
CA ALA A 48 10.00 -25.05 -12.44
C ALA A 48 10.38 -23.57 -12.55
N GLU A 49 9.63 -22.78 -13.33
CA GLU A 49 9.81 -21.33 -13.39
C GLU A 49 9.47 -20.63 -12.07
N ALA A 50 8.35 -21.01 -11.43
CA ALA A 50 7.97 -20.47 -10.12
C ALA A 50 9.04 -20.78 -9.04
N VAL A 51 9.61 -21.98 -9.04
CA VAL A 51 10.67 -22.40 -8.11
C VAL A 51 11.97 -21.60 -8.32
N LYS A 52 12.30 -21.20 -9.56
CA LYS A 52 13.45 -20.31 -9.81
C LYS A 52 13.28 -18.96 -9.12
N LEU A 53 12.05 -18.45 -9.04
CA LEU A 53 11.73 -17.15 -8.42
C LEU A 53 11.66 -17.23 -6.91
N SER A 54 11.20 -18.37 -6.37
CA SER A 54 11.14 -18.62 -4.93
C SER A 54 11.66 -20.03 -4.64
N PRO A 55 12.97 -20.19 -4.34
CA PRO A 55 13.59 -21.50 -4.13
C PRO A 55 12.96 -22.32 -2.99
N ALA A 56 12.30 -21.66 -2.04
CA ALA A 56 11.55 -22.30 -0.96
C ALA A 56 10.38 -23.17 -1.46
N LEU A 57 9.93 -22.97 -2.70
CA LEU A 57 8.86 -23.74 -3.33
C LEU A 57 9.31 -25.14 -3.81
N PHE A 58 10.61 -25.40 -3.92
CA PHE A 58 11.13 -26.69 -4.40
C PHE A 58 10.67 -27.87 -3.54
N THR A 59 10.46 -27.65 -2.24
CA THR A 59 10.05 -28.70 -1.30
C THR A 59 8.56 -29.00 -1.34
N VAL A 60 7.76 -28.26 -2.12
CA VAL A 60 6.30 -28.42 -2.19
C VAL A 60 5.95 -29.56 -3.15
N PRO A 61 5.21 -30.60 -2.70
CA PRO A 61 4.80 -31.70 -3.57
C PRO A 61 3.92 -31.26 -4.75
N LEU A 62 4.04 -31.93 -5.89
CA LEU A 62 3.25 -31.64 -7.10
C LEU A 62 1.74 -31.73 -6.85
N GLU A 63 1.29 -32.67 -6.02
CA GLU A 63 -0.12 -32.81 -5.68
C GLU A 63 -0.67 -31.61 -4.90
N THR A 64 0.17 -30.98 -4.07
CA THR A 64 -0.18 -29.74 -3.37
C THR A 64 -0.36 -28.57 -4.35
N TRP A 65 0.52 -28.48 -5.34
CA TRP A 65 0.38 -27.52 -6.44
C TRP A 65 -0.92 -27.72 -7.22
N ARG A 66 -1.22 -28.96 -7.63
CA ARG A 66 -2.43 -29.31 -8.39
C ARG A 66 -3.70 -29.00 -7.60
N THR A 67 -3.76 -29.41 -6.34
CA THR A 67 -4.94 -29.17 -5.48
C THR A 67 -5.18 -27.67 -5.29
N ALA A 68 -4.11 -26.89 -5.02
CA ALA A 68 -4.24 -25.45 -4.88
C ALA A 68 -4.67 -24.80 -6.20
N HIS A 69 -4.04 -25.17 -7.32
CA HIS A 69 -4.37 -24.66 -8.66
C HIS A 69 -5.82 -24.94 -9.03
N GLU A 70 -6.29 -26.18 -8.86
CA GLU A 70 -7.68 -26.57 -9.11
C GLU A 70 -8.65 -25.76 -8.24
N THR A 71 -8.31 -25.55 -6.97
CA THR A 71 -9.11 -24.70 -6.07
C THR A 71 -9.23 -23.27 -6.62
N PHE A 72 -8.13 -22.65 -7.02
CA PHE A 72 -8.16 -21.29 -7.57
C PHE A 72 -8.87 -21.21 -8.93
N LEU A 73 -8.66 -22.21 -9.79
CA LEU A 73 -9.28 -22.30 -11.11
C LEU A 73 -10.81 -22.44 -11.01
N ASN A 74 -11.30 -23.28 -10.11
CA ASN A 74 -12.72 -23.45 -9.83
C ASN A 74 -13.39 -22.18 -9.29
N HIS A 75 -12.60 -21.25 -8.74
CA HIS A 75 -13.05 -19.94 -8.27
C HIS A 75 -12.75 -18.81 -9.25
N GLY A 76 -12.39 -19.09 -10.50
CA GLY A 76 -12.31 -18.12 -11.59
C GLY A 76 -10.93 -17.50 -11.85
N LEU A 77 -9.88 -17.93 -11.14
CA LEU A 77 -8.52 -17.45 -11.38
C LEU A 77 -7.82 -18.29 -12.44
N SER A 78 -7.19 -17.63 -13.42
CA SER A 78 -6.40 -18.32 -14.45
C SER A 78 -5.15 -18.97 -13.84
N THR A 79 -4.59 -19.95 -14.57
CA THR A 79 -3.31 -20.57 -14.19
C THR A 79 -2.20 -19.54 -13.99
N GLN A 80 -2.16 -18.50 -14.83
CA GLN A 80 -1.17 -17.43 -14.71
C GLN A 80 -1.33 -16.63 -13.41
N ASN A 81 -2.55 -16.24 -13.06
CA ASN A 81 -2.82 -15.51 -11.81
C ASN A 81 -2.48 -16.39 -10.60
N PHE A 82 -2.82 -17.67 -10.65
CA PHE A 82 -2.44 -18.63 -9.62
C PHE A 82 -0.92 -18.70 -9.42
N LEU A 83 -0.12 -18.81 -10.49
CA LEU A 83 1.34 -18.87 -10.40
C LEU A 83 1.91 -17.59 -9.78
N GLN A 84 1.35 -16.43 -10.11
CA GLN A 84 1.74 -15.15 -9.50
C GLN A 84 1.40 -15.10 -8.01
N ILE A 85 0.23 -15.60 -7.62
CA ILE A 85 -0.19 -15.70 -6.21
C ILE A 85 0.74 -16.66 -5.45
N ALA A 86 1.01 -17.84 -6.01
CA ALA A 86 1.84 -18.87 -5.36
C ALA A 86 3.30 -18.44 -5.21
N THR A 87 3.83 -17.67 -6.17
CA THR A 87 5.20 -17.12 -6.10
C THR A 87 5.29 -15.95 -5.12
N GLY A 88 4.29 -15.06 -5.08
CA GLY A 88 4.24 -13.91 -4.17
C GLY A 88 3.91 -14.28 -2.72
N ASN A 89 3.05 -15.28 -2.50
CA ASN A 89 2.71 -15.81 -1.18
C ASN A 89 2.72 -17.34 -1.16
N PRO A 90 3.91 -17.97 -1.09
CA PRO A 90 4.08 -19.44 -1.05
C PRO A 90 3.26 -20.16 0.02
N LYS A 91 2.93 -19.47 1.12
CA LYS A 91 2.13 -20.05 2.22
C LYS A 91 0.74 -20.47 1.76
N VAL A 92 0.24 -19.91 0.65
CA VAL A 92 -1.06 -20.25 0.10
C VAL A 92 -1.16 -21.72 -0.32
N LEU A 93 -0.05 -22.30 -0.80
CA LEU A 93 0.02 -23.71 -1.20
C LEU A 93 -0.16 -24.65 0.00
N MET A 94 0.22 -24.20 1.19
CA MET A 94 0.11 -24.99 2.44
C MET A 94 -1.26 -24.89 3.09
N ARG A 95 -2.21 -24.15 2.50
CA ARG A 95 -3.57 -23.99 3.04
C ARG A 95 -4.48 -25.08 2.51
N SER A 96 -5.42 -25.51 3.34
CA SER A 96 -6.51 -26.35 2.85
C SER A 96 -7.37 -25.59 1.83
N PRO A 97 -7.97 -26.28 0.84
CA PRO A 97 -8.89 -25.66 -0.12
C PRO A 97 -9.96 -24.81 0.57
N LYS A 98 -10.56 -25.32 1.64
CA LYS A 98 -11.56 -24.59 2.45
C LYS A 98 -11.08 -23.21 2.90
N LYS A 99 -9.84 -23.09 3.42
CA LYS A 99 -9.30 -21.80 3.88
C LYS A 99 -9.03 -20.82 2.73
N VAL A 100 -8.62 -21.33 1.57
CA VAL A 100 -8.44 -20.49 0.37
C VAL A 100 -9.79 -19.96 -0.09
N ILE A 101 -10.80 -20.83 -0.16
CA ILE A 101 -12.16 -20.48 -0.55
C ILE A 101 -12.74 -19.44 0.42
N GLU A 102 -12.65 -19.66 1.73
CA GLU A 102 -13.10 -18.71 2.74
C GLU A 102 -12.46 -17.32 2.57
N ALA A 103 -11.14 -17.26 2.32
CA ALA A 103 -10.46 -15.98 2.09
C ALA A 103 -10.98 -15.28 0.83
N LEU A 104 -11.21 -16.01 -0.27
CA LEU A 104 -11.79 -15.45 -1.49
C LEU A 104 -13.21 -14.92 -1.25
N GLU A 105 -14.04 -15.66 -0.53
CA GLU A 105 -15.40 -15.24 -0.17
C GLU A 105 -15.42 -14.00 0.72
N PHE A 106 -14.49 -13.89 1.67
CA PHE A 106 -14.37 -12.68 2.48
C PHE A 106 -14.14 -11.45 1.61
N TRP A 107 -13.23 -11.54 0.64
CA TRP A 107 -12.98 -10.44 -0.28
C TRP A 107 -14.12 -10.19 -1.27
N ARG A 108 -14.87 -11.21 -1.69
CA ARG A 108 -16.10 -11.04 -2.49
C ARG A 108 -17.14 -10.18 -1.78
N THR A 109 -17.24 -10.28 -0.44
CA THR A 109 -18.18 -9.45 0.34
C THR A 109 -17.86 -7.95 0.31
N CYS A 110 -16.67 -7.55 -0.15
CA CYS A 110 -16.31 -6.15 -0.37
C CYS A 110 -16.87 -5.57 -1.67
N GLN A 111 -17.52 -6.41 -2.51
CA GLN A 111 -18.27 -6.00 -3.70
C GLN A 111 -17.45 -5.21 -4.74
N PHE A 112 -16.15 -5.47 -4.86
CA PHE A 112 -15.34 -4.89 -5.93
C PHE A 112 -15.70 -5.46 -7.31
N GLY A 113 -16.28 -6.67 -7.37
CA GLY A 113 -16.48 -7.46 -8.58
C GLY A 113 -15.29 -8.37 -8.89
N GLU A 114 -15.54 -9.53 -9.51
CA GLU A 114 -14.54 -10.61 -9.70
C GLU A 114 -13.27 -10.13 -10.40
N TYR A 115 -13.40 -9.34 -11.47
CA TYR A 115 -12.25 -8.81 -12.19
C TYR A 115 -11.32 -7.99 -11.29
N PHE A 116 -11.88 -7.06 -10.53
CA PHE A 116 -11.11 -6.18 -9.65
C PHE A 116 -10.55 -6.94 -8.44
N LEU A 117 -11.32 -7.89 -7.90
CA LEU A 117 -10.86 -8.79 -6.86
C LEU A 117 -9.62 -9.56 -7.30
N PHE A 118 -9.70 -10.26 -8.44
CA PHE A 118 -8.59 -11.08 -8.94
C PHE A 118 -7.36 -10.23 -9.25
N LEU A 119 -7.54 -9.05 -9.84
CA LEU A 119 -6.44 -8.13 -10.07
C LEU A 119 -5.76 -7.70 -8.77
N LEU A 120 -6.53 -7.47 -7.70
CA LEU A 120 -6.00 -7.07 -6.39
C LEU A 120 -5.21 -8.19 -5.71
N ILE A 121 -5.79 -9.40 -5.58
CA ILE A 121 -5.14 -10.53 -4.89
C ILE A 121 -3.97 -11.11 -5.69
N THR A 122 -3.98 -10.97 -7.03
CA THR A 122 -2.85 -11.37 -7.86
C THR A 122 -1.68 -10.42 -7.69
N LYS A 123 -1.95 -9.11 -7.59
CA LYS A 123 -0.91 -8.09 -7.35
C LYS A 123 -0.38 -8.11 -5.92
N TYR A 124 -1.24 -8.39 -4.94
CA TYR A 124 -0.89 -8.44 -3.51
C TYR A 124 -1.40 -9.74 -2.86
N PRO A 125 -0.71 -10.87 -3.09
CA PRO A 125 -1.10 -12.19 -2.60
C PRO A 125 -1.18 -12.31 -1.07
N GLU A 126 -0.52 -11.43 -0.32
CA GLU A 126 -0.57 -11.36 1.14
C GLU A 126 -1.94 -10.96 1.66
N LEU A 127 -2.79 -10.34 0.83
CA LEU A 127 -4.17 -10.01 1.20
C LEU A 127 -5.02 -11.27 1.46
N LEU A 128 -4.62 -12.43 0.91
CA LEU A 128 -5.25 -13.71 1.24
C LEU A 128 -4.97 -14.14 2.70
N ASP A 129 -4.05 -13.50 3.42
CA ASP A 129 -3.77 -13.79 4.83
C ASP A 129 -4.85 -13.22 5.78
N VAL A 130 -5.76 -12.38 5.26
CA VAL A 130 -6.90 -11.85 6.02
C VAL A 130 -7.87 -13.00 6.36
N ASN A 131 -8.03 -13.25 7.66
CA ASN A 131 -8.79 -14.39 8.19
C ASN A 131 -10.00 -13.98 9.06
N ASP A 132 -10.28 -12.69 9.17
CA ASP A 132 -11.43 -12.14 9.90
C ASP A 132 -12.28 -11.27 8.97
N GLN A 133 -13.39 -11.82 8.52
CA GLN A 133 -14.34 -11.16 7.63
C GLN A 133 -14.93 -9.88 8.24
N GLN A 134 -15.24 -9.89 9.53
CA GLN A 134 -15.87 -8.74 10.20
C GLN A 134 -14.88 -7.59 10.36
N LYS A 135 -13.63 -7.91 10.70
CA LYS A 135 -12.54 -6.92 10.71
C LYS A 135 -12.29 -6.35 9.32
N LEU A 136 -12.26 -7.20 8.28
CA LEU A 136 -12.15 -6.76 6.88
C LEU A 136 -13.26 -5.78 6.52
N LEU A 137 -14.53 -6.16 6.72
CA LEU A 137 -15.68 -5.32 6.36
C LEU A 137 -15.69 -3.98 7.10
N ARG A 138 -15.39 -3.98 8.41
CA ARG A 138 -15.26 -2.72 9.18
C ARG A 138 -14.14 -1.84 8.63
N HIS A 139 -13.00 -2.42 8.28
CA HIS A 139 -11.87 -1.66 7.72
C HIS A 139 -12.20 -1.09 6.34
N ILE A 140 -12.83 -1.88 5.46
CA ILE A 140 -13.26 -1.44 4.14
C ILE A 140 -14.36 -0.37 4.24
N SER A 141 -15.31 -0.51 5.15
CA SER A 141 -16.34 0.50 5.43
C SER A 141 -15.73 1.81 5.93
N PHE A 142 -14.73 1.74 6.80
CA PHE A 142 -13.96 2.91 7.22
C PHE A 142 -13.24 3.57 6.05
N LEU A 143 -12.53 2.83 5.20
CA LEU A 143 -11.90 3.43 4.01
C LEU A 143 -12.93 4.07 3.08
N LYS A 144 -14.07 3.40 2.88
CA LYS A 144 -15.18 3.89 2.05
C LYS A 144 -15.78 5.19 2.58
N SER A 145 -15.77 5.45 3.89
CA SER A 145 -16.28 6.72 4.43
C SER A 145 -15.44 7.93 3.98
N TYR A 146 -14.15 7.74 3.68
CA TYR A 146 -13.28 8.78 3.14
C TYR A 146 -13.29 8.86 1.62
N VAL A 147 -13.43 7.72 0.92
CA VAL A 147 -13.28 7.67 -0.55
C VAL A 147 -14.58 7.42 -1.33
N ASN A 148 -15.70 7.38 -0.60
CA ASN A 148 -17.10 7.32 -1.04
C ASN A 148 -17.55 6.04 -1.77
N THR A 149 -16.72 5.41 -2.61
CA THR A 149 -17.13 4.30 -3.48
C THR A 149 -16.22 3.07 -3.33
N ASP A 150 -16.76 1.88 -3.54
CA ASP A 150 -16.00 0.63 -3.49
C ASP A 150 -14.89 0.61 -4.56
N LYS A 151 -15.15 1.19 -5.73
CA LYS A 151 -14.15 1.37 -6.79
C LYS A 151 -12.97 2.24 -6.33
N ASN A 152 -13.23 3.28 -5.54
CA ASN A 152 -12.17 4.12 -5.00
C ASN A 152 -11.42 3.42 -3.86
N VAL A 153 -12.09 2.62 -3.03
CA VAL A 153 -11.42 1.76 -2.04
C VAL A 153 -10.49 0.78 -2.75
N TRP A 154 -10.97 0.12 -3.81
CA TRP A 154 -10.15 -0.77 -4.62
C TRP A 154 -8.93 -0.05 -5.21
N LYS A 155 -9.11 1.13 -5.83
CA LYS A 155 -8.00 1.94 -6.35
C LYS A 155 -7.00 2.30 -5.24
N LEU A 156 -7.52 2.66 -4.07
CA LEU A 156 -6.69 3.01 -2.92
C LEU A 156 -5.87 1.80 -2.45
N LEU A 157 -6.46 0.61 -2.35
CA LEU A 157 -5.73 -0.63 -2.02
C LEU A 157 -4.74 -1.03 -3.10
N MET A 158 -5.03 -0.72 -4.37
CA MET A 158 -4.10 -0.96 -5.48
C MET A 158 -2.84 -0.11 -5.41
N THR A 159 -2.93 1.09 -4.83
CA THR A 159 -1.81 2.01 -4.60
C THR A 159 -1.17 1.80 -3.22
N CYS A 160 -1.96 1.51 -2.20
CA CYS A 160 -1.56 1.44 -0.80
C CYS A 160 -2.04 0.12 -0.13
N PRO A 161 -1.51 -1.06 -0.51
CA PRO A 161 -1.96 -2.35 0.04
C PRO A 161 -1.67 -2.51 1.54
N SER A 162 -0.65 -1.80 2.05
CA SER A 162 -0.27 -1.84 3.47
C SER A 162 -1.34 -1.28 4.41
N LEU A 163 -2.34 -0.54 3.89
CA LEU A 163 -3.44 0.00 4.69
C LEU A 163 -4.19 -1.09 5.45
N MET A 164 -4.29 -2.30 4.92
CA MET A 164 -4.93 -3.43 5.61
C MET A 164 -4.24 -3.84 6.91
N GLN A 165 -2.98 -3.46 7.10
CA GLN A 165 -2.20 -3.71 8.30
C GLN A 165 -2.17 -2.51 9.24
N ASP A 166 -2.55 -1.32 8.76
CA ASP A 166 -2.56 -0.10 9.53
C ASP A 166 -3.75 -0.04 10.50
N SER A 167 -3.55 0.67 11.61
CA SER A 167 -4.65 1.02 12.50
C SER A 167 -5.52 2.11 11.88
N VAL A 168 -6.83 2.03 12.12
CA VAL A 168 -7.81 3.04 11.69
C VAL A 168 -7.39 4.45 12.16
N LYS A 169 -6.89 4.57 13.40
CA LYS A 169 -6.38 5.82 13.98
C LYS A 169 -5.24 6.43 13.16
N ASN A 170 -4.30 5.62 12.70
CA ASN A 170 -3.16 6.11 11.92
C ASN A 170 -3.59 6.57 10.52
N ILE A 171 -4.53 5.86 9.90
CA ILE A 171 -5.08 6.23 8.60
C ILE A 171 -5.87 7.53 8.72
N GLU A 172 -6.74 7.63 9.74
CA GLU A 172 -7.51 8.84 10.06
C GLU A 172 -6.60 10.04 10.27
N ALA A 173 -5.54 9.90 11.06
CA ALA A 173 -4.59 11.01 11.30
C ALA A 173 -3.96 11.53 10.00
N ARG A 174 -3.63 10.64 9.04
CA ARG A 174 -3.12 11.03 7.71
C ARG A 174 -4.22 11.67 6.86
N MET A 175 -5.41 11.08 6.80
CA MET A 175 -6.54 11.59 6.04
C MET A 175 -6.95 12.99 6.50
N SER A 176 -7.07 13.20 7.81
CA SER A 176 -7.36 14.51 8.40
C SER A 176 -6.26 15.51 8.11
N TYR A 177 -4.98 15.11 8.14
CA TYR A 177 -3.89 16.00 7.74
C TYR A 177 -4.00 16.43 6.27
N PHE A 178 -4.29 15.49 5.35
CA PHE A 178 -4.47 15.82 3.94
C PHE A 178 -5.65 16.77 3.70
N LYS A 179 -6.77 16.53 4.38
CA LYS A 179 -8.00 17.33 4.23
C LYS A 179 -7.89 18.70 4.90
N ASP A 180 -7.52 18.72 6.18
CA ASP A 180 -7.65 19.92 7.01
C ASP A 180 -6.42 20.83 6.97
N VAL A 181 -5.24 20.25 6.76
CA VAL A 181 -3.96 20.99 6.75
C VAL A 181 -3.47 21.24 5.32
N MET A 182 -3.46 20.21 4.47
CA MET A 182 -2.99 20.35 3.08
C MET A 182 -4.10 20.76 2.10
N ALA A 183 -5.37 20.74 2.51
CA ALA A 183 -6.53 21.05 1.68
C ALA A 183 -6.55 20.29 0.34
N LEU A 184 -6.27 18.98 0.41
CA LEU A 184 -6.22 18.09 -0.75
C LEU A 184 -7.55 17.39 -1.00
N GLU A 185 -7.86 17.23 -2.27
CA GLU A 185 -9.02 16.48 -2.73
C GLU A 185 -8.75 14.96 -2.70
N ILE A 186 -9.79 14.19 -2.40
CA ILE A 186 -9.71 12.71 -2.30
C ILE A 186 -9.11 12.04 -3.55
N PRO A 187 -9.44 12.44 -4.80
CA PRO A 187 -8.82 11.86 -5.99
C PRO A 187 -7.31 12.06 -6.06
N GLU A 188 -6.77 13.12 -5.46
CA GLU A 188 -5.33 13.35 -5.40
C GLU A 188 -4.66 12.40 -4.41
N VAL A 189 -5.30 12.15 -3.26
CA VAL A 189 -4.84 11.18 -2.26
C VAL A 189 -4.81 9.76 -2.84
N ILE A 190 -5.90 9.31 -3.49
CA ILE A 190 -6.02 7.95 -4.06
C ILE A 190 -4.93 7.65 -5.11
N LYS A 191 -4.50 8.67 -5.86
CA LYS A 191 -3.50 8.53 -6.94
C LYS A 191 -2.06 8.48 -6.41
N SER A 192 -1.84 8.69 -5.12
CA SER A 192 -0.51 8.73 -4.50
C SER A 192 -0.30 7.57 -3.53
N GLU A 193 0.95 7.21 -3.27
CA GLU A 193 1.34 6.27 -2.22
C GLU A 193 1.47 6.97 -0.85
N ALA A 194 0.98 8.21 -0.71
CA ALA A 194 1.13 9.03 0.49
C ALA A 194 0.65 8.32 1.77
N LEU A 195 -0.44 7.55 1.67
CA LEU A 195 -0.99 6.81 2.80
C LEU A 195 -0.12 5.62 3.25
N THR A 196 0.89 5.22 2.48
CA THR A 196 1.90 4.24 2.91
C THR A 196 2.98 4.86 3.80
N LYS A 197 3.08 6.19 3.82
CA LYS A 197 4.14 6.91 4.54
C LYS A 197 3.71 7.21 5.99
N PRO A 198 4.66 7.23 6.93
CA PRO A 198 4.40 7.77 8.26
C PRO A 198 3.95 9.23 8.19
N LEU A 199 3.03 9.63 9.09
CA LEU A 199 2.53 11.01 9.14
C LEU A 199 3.66 12.04 9.30
N GLU A 200 4.70 11.69 10.06
CA GLU A 200 5.86 12.55 10.28
C GLU A 200 6.63 12.83 8.99
N GLU A 201 6.77 11.84 8.10
CA GLU A 201 7.44 12.03 6.80
C GLU A 201 6.63 12.95 5.89
N ILE A 202 5.31 12.76 5.87
CA ILE A 202 4.37 13.63 5.13
C ILE A 202 4.48 15.08 5.64
N LYS A 203 4.41 15.27 6.96
CA LYS A 203 4.55 16.58 7.61
C LYS A 203 5.88 17.23 7.27
N CYS A 204 6.98 16.48 7.38
CA CYS A 204 8.32 16.98 7.09
C CYS A 204 8.41 17.55 5.67
N ARG A 205 7.97 16.78 4.66
CA ARG A 205 8.00 17.22 3.25
C ARG A 205 7.07 18.39 2.98
N HIS A 206 5.85 18.35 3.50
CA HIS A 206 4.90 19.46 3.34
C HIS A 206 5.40 20.75 3.99
N ILE A 207 5.91 20.69 5.23
CA ILE A 207 6.40 21.86 5.95
C ILE A 207 7.65 22.42 5.29
N PHE A 208 8.53 21.56 4.75
CA PHE A 208 9.68 22.00 3.96
C PHE A 208 9.25 22.83 2.74
N LEU A 209 8.31 22.32 1.94
CA LEU A 209 7.75 23.06 0.81
C LEU A 209 7.09 24.37 1.25
N LYS A 210 6.36 24.36 2.37
CA LYS A 210 5.73 25.58 2.91
C LYS A 210 6.76 26.64 3.29
N ARG A 211 7.88 26.23 3.90
CA ARG A 211 9.00 27.12 4.28
C ARG A 211 9.77 27.65 3.07
N LEU A 212 9.81 26.90 1.98
CA LEU A 212 10.33 27.36 0.69
C LEU A 212 9.29 28.16 -0.12
N CYS A 213 8.08 28.39 0.41
CA CYS A 213 6.96 29.03 -0.29
C CYS A 213 6.50 28.30 -1.57
N LEU A 214 6.83 27.01 -1.70
CA LEU A 214 6.47 26.12 -2.82
C LEU A 214 5.16 25.34 -2.59
N PHE A 215 4.54 25.53 -1.42
CA PHE A 215 3.22 24.97 -1.14
C PHE A 215 2.39 25.99 -0.36
N LYS A 216 1.20 26.31 -0.88
CA LYS A 216 0.24 27.23 -0.26
C LYS A 216 -1.09 26.50 -0.09
N PRO A 217 -1.54 26.19 1.15
CA PRO A 217 -2.83 25.56 1.37
C PRO A 217 -3.94 26.37 0.72
N ARG A 218 -4.83 25.70 -0.03
CA ARG A 218 -5.95 26.37 -0.68
C ARG A 218 -6.97 26.85 0.36
N PRO A 219 -7.53 28.07 0.23
CA PRO A 219 -8.65 28.48 1.06
C PRO A 219 -9.85 27.56 0.82
N LYS A 220 -10.60 27.24 1.89
CA LYS A 220 -11.77 26.33 1.82
C LYS A 220 -12.92 26.79 0.91
N LYS A 221 -12.89 28.04 0.42
CA LYS A 221 -13.96 28.69 -0.37
C LYS A 221 -13.57 28.96 -1.83
N VAL A 222 -12.38 28.53 -2.25
CA VAL A 222 -11.92 28.69 -3.64
C VAL A 222 -12.58 27.63 -4.52
N ASP A 223 -12.87 27.99 -5.77
CA ASP A 223 -13.35 27.05 -6.79
C ASP A 223 -12.36 25.87 -6.91
N PRO A 224 -12.81 24.60 -6.79
CA PRO A 224 -11.96 23.44 -7.00
C PRO A 224 -11.18 23.44 -8.32
N ASP A 225 -11.71 24.11 -9.35
CA ASP A 225 -11.09 24.24 -10.67
C ASP A 225 -10.07 25.39 -10.77
N GLU A 226 -9.89 26.19 -9.70
CA GLU A 226 -8.86 27.21 -9.66
C GLU A 226 -7.46 26.58 -9.70
N PHE A 227 -6.64 27.12 -10.60
CA PHE A 227 -5.28 26.65 -10.82
C PHE A 227 -4.42 26.81 -9.55
N THR A 228 -3.59 25.79 -9.27
CA THR A 228 -2.63 25.82 -8.16
C THR A 228 -1.23 25.47 -8.66
N ASP A 229 -0.25 26.24 -8.21
CA ASP A 229 1.18 25.96 -8.43
C ASP A 229 1.72 24.86 -7.50
N ASN A 230 0.91 24.37 -6.56
CA ASN A 230 1.36 23.35 -5.61
C ASN A 230 1.76 22.06 -6.35
N PRO A 231 2.90 21.45 -5.99
CA PRO A 231 3.25 20.13 -6.50
C PRO A 231 2.17 19.10 -6.14
N ARG A 232 1.85 18.23 -7.11
CA ARG A 232 0.94 17.11 -6.88
C ARG A 232 1.44 16.20 -5.75
N LEU A 233 0.53 15.66 -4.94
CA LEU A 233 0.87 14.84 -3.77
C LEU A 233 1.81 13.67 -4.09
N TYR A 234 1.64 12.98 -5.22
CA TYR A 234 2.54 11.89 -5.62
C TYR A 234 3.98 12.39 -5.89
N LYS A 235 4.17 13.63 -6.35
CA LYS A 235 5.52 14.22 -6.48
C LYS A 235 6.15 14.51 -5.12
N ILE A 236 5.31 14.84 -4.14
CA ILE A 236 5.72 15.12 -2.76
C ILE A 236 6.07 13.82 -2.03
N THR A 237 5.30 12.74 -2.18
CA THR A 237 5.39 11.55 -1.31
C THR A 237 5.96 10.30 -1.99
N ASP A 238 5.81 10.16 -3.32
CA ASP A 238 6.18 8.93 -4.05
C ASP A 238 7.59 9.04 -4.67
N THR A 239 8.35 10.07 -4.28
CA THR A 239 9.71 10.33 -4.75
C THR A 239 10.74 10.02 -3.67
N SER A 240 11.96 9.66 -4.07
CA SER A 240 13.08 9.56 -3.12
C SER A 240 13.45 10.94 -2.56
N ASP A 241 14.08 10.98 -1.39
CA ASP A 241 14.53 12.24 -0.77
C ASP A 241 15.41 13.07 -1.73
N LYS A 242 16.30 12.42 -2.48
CA LYS A 242 17.13 13.09 -3.50
C LYS A 242 16.29 13.73 -4.61
N THR A 243 15.31 13.01 -5.15
CA THR A 243 14.44 13.54 -6.21
C THR A 243 13.55 14.66 -5.67
N PHE A 244 12.97 14.47 -4.49
CA PHE A 244 12.17 15.48 -3.81
C PHE A 244 12.96 16.78 -3.61
N ALA A 245 14.15 16.71 -3.03
CA ALA A 245 15.00 17.88 -2.79
C ALA A 245 15.41 18.58 -4.10
N THR A 246 15.99 17.82 -5.04
CA THR A 246 16.63 18.43 -6.22
C THR A 246 15.69 18.79 -7.36
N LYS A 247 14.59 18.04 -7.53
CA LYS A 247 13.67 18.21 -8.68
C LYS A 247 12.38 18.92 -8.31
N ILE A 248 11.94 18.81 -7.06
CA ILE A 248 10.68 19.42 -6.61
C ILE A 248 10.95 20.69 -5.80
N CYS A 249 11.95 20.66 -4.91
CA CYS A 249 12.27 21.79 -4.04
C CYS A 249 13.38 22.70 -4.61
N HIS A 250 14.10 22.24 -5.64
CA HIS A 250 15.24 22.94 -6.25
C HIS A 250 16.37 23.31 -5.27
N VAL A 251 16.61 22.42 -4.29
CA VAL A 251 17.69 22.53 -3.30
C VAL A 251 18.61 21.32 -3.37
N THR A 252 19.74 21.37 -2.68
CA THR A 252 20.64 20.22 -2.53
C THR A 252 20.02 19.14 -1.64
N ALA A 253 20.45 17.89 -1.81
CA ALA A 253 20.03 16.81 -0.93
C ALA A 253 20.49 17.05 0.52
N GLU A 254 21.66 17.66 0.72
CA GLU A 254 22.24 17.96 2.04
C GLU A 254 21.43 19.00 2.82
N GLU A 255 20.90 20.01 2.14
CA GLU A 255 19.98 20.99 2.76
C GLU A 255 18.71 20.31 3.28
N TYR A 256 18.14 19.38 2.51
CA TYR A 256 16.96 18.65 2.94
C TYR A 256 17.26 17.65 4.07
N GLU A 257 18.41 16.96 4.03
CA GLU A 257 18.85 16.11 5.14
C GLU A 257 19.03 16.90 6.44
N SER A 258 19.66 18.08 6.35
CA SER A 258 19.82 19.00 7.49
C SER A 258 18.46 19.46 8.01
N PHE A 259 17.54 19.77 7.09
CA PHE A 259 16.18 20.15 7.46
C PHE A 259 15.44 19.05 8.22
N LYS A 260 15.53 17.77 7.79
CA LYS A 260 14.89 16.65 8.50
C LYS A 260 15.33 16.58 9.97
N ILE A 261 16.62 16.81 10.25
CA ILE A 261 17.17 16.82 11.61
C ILE A 261 16.57 17.98 12.41
N LEU A 262 16.53 19.18 11.83
CA LEU A 262 15.96 20.37 12.50
C LEU A 262 14.46 20.21 12.74
N PHE A 263 13.73 19.68 11.76
CA PHE A 263 12.31 19.41 11.84
C PHE A 263 11.98 18.44 12.97
N HIS A 264 12.70 17.31 13.06
CA HIS A 264 12.47 16.33 14.13
C HIS A 264 12.69 16.94 15.53
N ARG A 265 13.75 17.74 15.70
CA ARG A 265 14.00 18.47 16.97
C ARG A 265 12.95 19.53 17.28
N GLU A 266 12.37 20.15 16.26
CA GLU A 266 11.27 21.11 16.44
C GLU A 266 9.98 20.40 16.86
N MET A 267 9.69 19.24 16.28
CA MET A 267 8.50 18.44 16.64
C MET A 267 8.60 17.89 18.06
N GLN A 268 9.77 17.38 18.46
CA GLN A 268 10.00 16.91 19.84
C GLN A 268 9.76 18.00 20.88
N ARG A 269 10.27 19.21 20.63
CA ARG A 269 10.05 20.34 21.55
C ARG A 269 8.58 20.72 21.67
N LYS A 270 7.82 20.73 20.56
CA LYS A 270 6.38 21.01 20.59
C LYS A 270 5.59 19.92 21.30
N GLU A 271 5.99 18.66 21.17
CA GLU A 271 5.36 17.56 21.90
C GLU A 271 5.60 17.70 23.41
N GLU A 272 6.84 18.02 23.83
CA GLU A 272 7.19 18.28 25.24
C GLU A 272 6.45 19.52 25.80
N GLU A 273 6.33 20.59 25.03
CA GLU A 273 5.59 21.80 25.41
C GLU A 273 4.10 21.49 25.62
N ASN A 274 3.46 20.78 24.69
CA ASN A 274 2.05 20.40 24.81
C ASN A 274 1.81 19.45 26.01
N GLU A 275 2.68 18.47 26.23
CA GLU A 275 2.57 17.56 27.38
C GLU A 275 2.69 18.32 28.72
N ASN A 276 3.50 19.39 28.79
CA ASN A 276 3.62 20.21 29.98
C ASN A 276 2.41 21.14 30.18
N GLU A 277 1.82 21.67 29.11
CA GLU A 277 0.60 22.50 29.20
C GLU A 277 -0.60 21.69 29.71
N ASP A 278 -0.79 20.46 29.21
CA ASP A 278 -1.87 19.57 29.66
C ASP A 278 -1.75 19.17 31.15
N LEU A 279 -0.51 19.07 31.68
CA LEU A 279 -0.28 18.76 33.10
C LEU A 279 -0.55 19.95 34.03
N LEU A 280 -0.46 21.18 33.52
CA LEU A 280 -0.70 22.39 34.30
C LEU A 280 -2.19 22.79 34.33
N SER A 281 -3.03 22.24 33.45
CA SER A 281 -4.48 22.53 33.44
C SER A 281 -5.31 21.70 34.42
N ASP A 282 -4.76 20.61 34.97
CA ASP A 282 -5.49 19.70 35.87
C ASP A 282 -5.40 20.10 37.36
N ASP A 283 -4.60 21.12 37.70
CA ASP A 283 -4.35 21.55 39.11
C ASP A 283 -5.20 22.76 39.57
N ASP A 284 -6.01 23.38 38.68
CA ASP A 284 -6.79 24.59 39.00
C ASP A 284 -8.29 24.36 39.31
N ASP A 285 -8.76 23.11 39.37
CA ASP A 285 -10.12 22.74 39.79
C ASP A 285 -10.08 21.93 41.11
N ASN A 286 -9.89 22.59 42.26
CA ASN A 286 -10.14 22.00 43.59
C ASN A 286 -10.58 23.02 44.64
#